data_AF-A0A3D5YM99-F1
#
_entry.id   AF-A0A3D5YM99-F1
#
_cell.length_a   1.000
_cell.length_b   1.000
_cell.length_c   1.000
_cell.angle_alpha   90.00
_cell.angle_beta   90.00
_cell.angle_gamma   90.00
#
_symmetry.space_group_name_H-M   'P 1'
#
loop_
_entity.id
_entity.type
_entity.pdbx_description
1 polymer ?
#
loop_
_entity_poly.entity_id
_entity_poly.type
_entity_poly.pdbx_seq_one_letter_code
_entity_poly.pdbx_strand_id
1 'polypeptide(L)' 'MDRIKEQFRDIFPAIVADTKSFLKANADEKIADIKLGQLYGGMRGMPALICETSKL' A
#
# COMPACT_ATOMS: atom_id res chain seq x y z
N MET A 1 0.42 -30.40 -5.82
CA MET A 1 0.65 -29.05 -5.26
C MET A 1 -0.02 -28.04 -6.17
N ASP A 2 -0.73 -27.06 -5.61
CA ASP A 2 -1.36 -26.01 -6.41
C ASP A 2 -0.28 -25.12 -7.04
N ARG A 3 -0.08 -25.20 -8.36
CA ARG A 3 0.89 -24.38 -9.13
C ARG A 3 0.85 -22.89 -8.79
N ILE A 4 -0.35 -22.37 -8.52
CA ILE A 4 -0.55 -20.96 -8.14
C ILE A 4 0.17 -20.65 -6.83
N LYS A 5 0.06 -21.52 -5.81
CA LYS A 5 0.71 -21.29 -4.51
C LYS A 5 2.23 -21.30 -4.62
N GLU A 6 2.79 -22.11 -5.51
CA GLU A 6 4.24 -22.15 -5.78
C GLU A 6 4.71 -20.83 -6.43
N GLN A 7 4.00 -20.35 -7.44
CA GLN A 7 4.32 -19.06 -8.07
C GLN A 7 4.29 -17.89 -7.08
N PHE A 8 3.28 -17.84 -6.21
CA PHE A 8 3.22 -16.80 -5.18
C PHE A 8 4.33 -16.93 -4.14
N ARG A 9 4.75 -18.16 -3.81
CA ARG A 9 5.88 -18.39 -2.89
C ARG A 9 7.17 -17.80 -3.43
N ASP A 10 7.39 -17.88 -4.74
CA ASP A 10 8.61 -17.38 -5.37
C ASP A 10 8.60 -15.85 -5.55
N ILE A 11 7.42 -15.27 -5.82
CA ILE A 11 7.27 -13.82 -6.05
C ILE A 11 7.24 -13.02 -4.74
N PHE A 12 6.56 -13.54 -3.70
CA PHE A 12 6.28 -12.79 -2.48
C PHE A 12 7.52 -12.23 -1.74
N PRO A 13 8.65 -12.97 -1.61
CA PRO A 13 9.83 -12.45 -0.91
C PRO A 13 10.40 -11.18 -1.54
N ALA A 14 10.39 -11.07 -2.87
CA ALA A 14 10.88 -9.89 -3.58
C ALA A 14 10.00 -8.66 -3.30
N ILE A 15 8.68 -8.83 -3.33
CA ILE A 15 7.73 -7.76 -3.00
C ILE A 15 7.94 -7.26 -1.56
N VAL A 16 8.08 -8.16 -0.59
CA VAL A 16 8.31 -7.78 0.81
C VAL A 16 9.61 -7.00 1.00
N ALA A 17 10.69 -7.41 0.32
CA ALA A 17 11.96 -6.71 0.38
C ALA A 17 11.85 -5.29 -0.21
N ASP A 18 11.19 -5.16 -1.36
CA ASP A 18 10.96 -3.89 -2.03
C ASP A 18 10.11 -2.94 -1.18
N THR A 19 8.97 -3.40 -0.65
CA THR A 19 8.11 -2.60 0.23
C THR A 19 8.85 -2.13 1.48
N LYS A 20 9.69 -2.97 2.09
CA LYS A 20 10.51 -2.58 3.25
C LYS A 20 11.54 -1.52 2.90
N SER A 21 12.18 -1.65 1.74
CA SER A 21 13.15 -0.66 1.24
C SER A 21 12.46 0.68 0.97
N PHE A 22 11.33 0.66 0.28
CA PHE A 22 10.53 1.84 -0.01
C PHE A 22 10.07 2.57 1.26
N LEU A 23 9.51 1.84 2.23
CA LEU A 23 9.10 2.42 3.51
C LEU A 23 10.30 3.01 4.26
N LYS A 24 11.44 2.31 4.31
CA LYS A 24 12.63 2.81 5.00
C LYS A 24 13.13 4.13 4.41
N ALA A 25 13.03 4.30 3.09
CA ALA A 25 13.48 5.49 2.40
C ALA A 25 12.50 6.68 2.54
N ASN A 26 11.19 6.42 2.66
CA ASN A 26 10.16 7.46 2.51
C ASN A 26 9.14 7.54 3.67
N ALA A 27 9.40 6.88 4.81
CA ALA A 27 8.44 6.77 5.92
C ALA A 27 7.93 8.14 6.45
N ASP A 28 8.79 9.16 6.44
CA ASP A 28 8.46 10.49 6.96
C ASP A 28 7.91 11.44 5.89
N GLU A 29 7.66 10.95 4.67
CA GLU A 29 7.14 11.78 3.59
C GLU A 29 5.65 12.09 3.80
N LYS A 30 5.31 13.38 3.72
CA LYS A 30 3.93 13.84 3.82
C LYS A 30 3.20 13.61 2.50
N ILE A 31 2.26 12.66 2.49
CA ILE A 31 1.49 12.30 1.29
C ILE A 31 0.22 13.13 1.07
N ALA A 32 -0.34 13.75 2.11
CA ALA A 32 -1.53 14.60 2.02
C ALA A 32 -1.75 15.44 3.28
N ASP A 33 -2.57 16.49 3.15
CA ASP A 33 -3.17 17.23 4.27
C ASP A 33 -4.59 16.73 4.56
N ILE A 34 -4.98 16.70 5.84
CA ILE A 34 -6.31 16.27 6.27
C ILE A 34 -7.13 17.48 6.71
N LYS A 35 -8.28 17.71 6.06
CA LYS A 35 -9.25 18.73 6.44
C LYS A 35 -10.32 18.17 7.38
N LEU A 36 -10.88 19.02 8.25
CA LEU A 36 -11.92 18.64 9.22
C LEU A 36 -13.15 17.99 8.56
N GLY A 37 -13.59 18.52 7.41
CA GLY A 37 -14.73 17.95 6.67
C GLY A 37 -14.45 16.56 6.08
N GLN A 38 -13.19 16.21 5.81
CA GLN A 38 -12.85 14.86 5.35
C GLN A 38 -12.90 13.86 6.50
N LEU A 39 -12.53 14.27 7.72
CA LEU A 39 -12.63 13.44 8.91
C LEU A 39 -14.09 13.09 9.23
N TYR A 40 -14.98 14.09 9.26
CA TYR A 40 -16.42 13.85 9.50
C TYR A 40 -17.14 13.24 8.28
N GLY A 41 -16.64 13.49 7.07
CA GLY A 41 -17.22 13.00 5.82
C GLY A 41 -16.77 11.58 5.43
N GLY A 42 -16.16 10.83 6.34
CA GLY A 42 -15.75 9.44 6.09
C GLY A 42 -14.53 9.30 5.18
N MET A 43 -13.49 10.08 5.43
CA MET A 43 -12.22 10.06 4.68
C MET A 43 -12.34 10.39 3.18
N ARG A 44 -13.36 11.18 2.81
CA ARG A 44 -13.62 11.52 1.40
C ARG A 44 -12.40 12.23 0.78
N GLY A 45 -11.83 11.61 -0.26
CA GLY A 45 -10.65 12.14 -0.96
C GLY A 45 -9.35 12.04 -0.17
N MET A 46 -9.31 11.25 0.92
CA MET A 46 -8.08 10.96 1.66
C MET A 46 -7.47 9.64 1.17
N PRO A 47 -6.16 9.60 0.86
CA PRO A 47 -5.45 8.33 0.74
C PRO A 47 -5.54 7.58 2.08
N ALA A 48 -6.21 6.42 2.10
CA ALA A 48 -6.55 5.71 3.33
C ALA A 48 -5.98 4.28 3.41
N LEU A 49 -5.61 3.67 2.28
CA LEU A 49 -5.05 2.32 2.23
C LEU A 49 -4.18 2.14 0.98
N ILE A 50 -3.38 1.08 1.00
CA ILE A 50 -2.62 0.59 -0.16
C ILE A 50 -3.40 -0.55 -0.82
N CYS A 51 -3.59 -0.48 -2.15
CA CYS A 51 -4.25 -1.51 -2.95
C CYS A 51 -3.33 -1.89 -4.12
N GLU A 52 -2.84 -3.13 -4.11
CA GLU A 52 -1.84 -3.61 -5.08
C GLU A 52 -2.46 -4.25 -6.33
N THR A 53 -3.72 -4.69 -6.24
CA THR A 53 -4.34 -5.50 -7.29
C THR A 53 -4.92 -4.68 -8.44
N SER A 54 -5.30 -3.43 -8.18
CA SER A 54 -5.98 -2.58 -9.16
C SER A 54 -5.87 -1.10 -8.81
N LYS A 55 -5.95 -0.26 -9.85
CA LYS A 55 -5.99 1.21 -9.76
C LYS A 55 -6.95 1.75 -10.81
N LEU A 56 -7.71 2.79 -10.44
CA LEU A 56 -8.58 3.54 -11.35
C LEU A 56 -7.77 4.52 -12.21
#